data_AF-A0AA35R909-F1
#
_entry.id   AF-A0AA35R909-F1
#
_cell.length_a   1.000
_cell.length_b   1.000
_cell.length_c   1.000
_cell.angle_alpha   90.00
_cell.angle_beta   90.00
_cell.angle_gamma   90.00
#
_symmetry.space_group_name_H-M   'P 1'
#
loop_
_entity.id
_entity.type
_entity.pdbx_description
1 polymer ?
#
loop_
_entity_poly.entity_id
_entity_poly.type
_entity_poly.pdbx_seq_one_letter_code
_entity_poly.pdbx_strand_id
1 'polypeptide(L)'
;MQKDEGSNVLLKKVQLCLPSFHAYGHKPQCQIIFSPLRCDGLGLSDGEVMERLWSFLRRFSRMTKEMRPAHRTDVLCHALIYYGYKTKRKLGRTIT
;
A
#
# COMPACT_ATOMS: atom_id res chain seq x y z
N MET A 1 24.31 -4.24 -29.52
CA MET A 1 22.85 -4.09 -29.71
C MET A 1 22.27 -3.73 -28.35
N GLN A 2 21.97 -2.46 -28.15
CA GLN A 2 21.58 -1.82 -26.89
C GLN A 2 20.19 -2.33 -26.45
N LYS A 3 20.08 -3.04 -25.33
CA LYS A 3 18.77 -3.39 -24.75
C LYS A 3 18.63 -3.15 -23.25
N ASP A 4 19.70 -2.73 -22.57
CA ASP A 4 19.76 -2.66 -21.10
C ASP A 4 19.83 -1.23 -20.54
N GLU A 5 20.03 -0.22 -21.40
CA GLU A 5 20.20 1.18 -20.97
C GLU A 5 18.89 1.82 -20.53
N GLY A 6 17.77 1.52 -21.21
CA GLY A 6 16.46 2.08 -20.86
C GLY A 6 15.96 1.66 -19.47
N SER A 7 16.18 0.40 -19.10
CA SER A 7 15.82 -0.16 -17.79
C SER A 7 16.60 0.48 -16.64
N ASN A 8 17.90 0.73 -16.86
CA ASN A 8 18.78 1.36 -15.87
C ASN A 8 18.44 2.84 -15.61
N VAL A 9 17.92 3.56 -16.62
CA VAL A 9 17.50 4.96 -16.44
C VAL A 9 16.25 5.07 -15.56
N LEU A 10 15.30 4.13 -15.69
CA LEU A 10 14.10 4.11 -14.85
C LEU A 10 14.41 3.70 -13.40
N LEU A 11 15.30 2.71 -13.22
CA LEU A 11 15.72 2.28 -11.89
C LEU A 11 16.44 3.38 -11.10
N LYS A 12 17.12 4.32 -11.76
CA LYS A 12 17.72 5.51 -11.13
C LYS A 12 16.70 6.50 -10.55
N LYS A 13 15.42 6.41 -10.94
CA LYS A 13 14.36 7.34 -10.51
C LYS A 13 13.39 6.76 -9.49
N VAL A 14 13.59 5.51 -9.08
CA VAL A 14 12.71 4.82 -8.12
C VAL A 14 13.49 4.48 -6.87
N GLN A 15 12.87 4.74 -5.72
CA GLN A 15 13.40 4.33 -4.43
C GLN A 15 12.70 3.05 -4.00
N LEU A 16 13.48 2.04 -3.62
CA LEU A 16 12.93 0.80 -3.07
C LEU A 16 12.55 1.01 -1.61
N CYS A 17 11.42 0.43 -1.22
CA CYS A 17 10.92 0.44 0.15
C CYS A 17 10.41 -0.95 0.52
N LEU A 18 10.67 -1.37 1.75
CA LEU A 18 10.22 -2.64 2.29
C LEU A 18 8.96 -2.44 3.13
N PRO A 19 7.84 -3.11 2.83
CA PRO A 19 6.64 -3.00 3.66
C PRO A 19 6.91 -3.54 5.08
N SER A 20 6.49 -2.80 6.11
CA SER A 20 6.75 -3.17 7.51
C SER A 20 6.27 -4.59 7.86
N PHE A 21 5.12 -5.02 7.33
CA PHE A 21 4.57 -6.37 7.56
C PHE A 21 5.42 -7.50 6.96
N HIS A 22 6.21 -7.22 5.94
CA HIS A 22 7.08 -8.20 5.28
C HIS A 22 8.56 -8.04 5.65
N ALA A 23 8.88 -7.06 6.51
CA ALA A 23 10.26 -6.72 6.82
C ALA A 23 11.03 -7.91 7.41
N TYR A 24 10.39 -8.68 8.28
CA TYR A 24 10.99 -9.86 8.92
C TYR A 24 11.25 -11.03 7.97
N GLY A 25 10.68 -11.03 6.75
CA GLY A 25 11.04 -11.98 5.70
C GLY A 25 12.40 -11.70 5.06
N HIS A 26 13.00 -10.53 5.33
CA HIS A 26 14.27 -10.11 4.76
C HIS A 26 15.40 -10.08 5.80
N LYS A 27 16.64 -10.12 5.30
CA LYS A 27 17.85 -9.98 6.11
C LYS A 27 17.84 -8.65 6.89
N PRO A 28 18.44 -8.58 8.09
CA PRO A 28 18.45 -7.37 8.91
C PRO A 28 18.98 -6.13 8.18
N GLN A 29 19.96 -6.28 7.29
CA GLN A 29 20.48 -5.14 6.51
C GLN A 29 19.39 -4.51 5.63
N CYS A 30 18.53 -5.33 5.02
CA CYS A 30 17.45 -4.84 4.16
C CYS A 30 16.37 -4.12 4.97
N GLN A 31 16.07 -4.59 6.18
CA GLN A 31 15.09 -3.96 7.07
C GLN A 31 15.53 -2.53 7.45
N ILE A 32 16.84 -2.37 7.67
CA ILE A 32 17.46 -1.10 8.06
C ILE A 32 17.58 -0.16 6.85
N ILE A 33 18.01 -0.64 5.69
CA ILE A 33 18.24 0.22 4.51
C ILE A 33 16.93 0.64 3.84
N PHE A 34 15.98 -0.29 3.69
CA PHE A 34 14.73 -0.06 2.96
C PHE A 34 13.54 0.18 3.88
N SER A 35 13.78 0.58 5.14
CA SER A 35 12.71 0.90 6.07
C SER A 35 11.84 2.03 5.50
N PRO A 36 10.50 1.95 5.61
CA PRO A 36 9.62 3.05 5.24
C PRO A 36 9.95 4.36 5.99
N LEU A 37 10.49 4.24 7.21
CA LEU A 37 10.92 5.37 8.04
C LEU A 37 12.13 6.13 7.47
N ARG A 38 12.85 5.52 6.52
CA ARG A 38 14.06 6.07 5.89
C ARG A 38 13.87 6.33 4.40
N CYS A 39 12.63 6.20 3.92
CA CYS A 39 12.30 6.43 2.54
C CYS A 39 11.70 7.81 2.39
N ASP A 40 12.38 8.69 1.66
CA ASP A 40 11.89 10.03 1.37
C ASP A 40 10.50 10.01 0.71
N GLY A 41 9.63 10.93 1.13
CA GLY A 41 8.26 11.05 0.64
C GLY A 41 7.25 10.08 1.26
N LEU A 42 7.69 9.12 2.09
CA LEU A 42 6.77 8.32 2.91
C LEU A 42 6.45 9.05 4.21
N GLY A 43 5.16 9.27 4.46
CA GLY A 43 4.69 9.84 5.71
C GLY A 43 4.94 8.89 6.88
N LEU A 44 5.46 9.43 7.98
CA LEU A 44 5.52 8.70 9.26
C LEU A 44 4.08 8.45 9.72
N SER A 45 3.68 7.18 9.70
CA SER A 45 2.41 6.72 10.25
C SER A 45 2.67 5.79 11.43
N ASP A 46 1.67 5.66 12.29
CA ASP A 46 1.65 4.71 13.41
C ASP A 46 1.73 3.23 13.00
N GLY A 47 1.72 2.93 11.70
CA GLY A 47 1.74 1.56 11.19
C GLY A 47 0.40 0.84 11.24
N GLU A 48 -0.65 1.46 11.78
CA GLU A 48 -1.97 0.82 11.97
C GLU A 48 -2.89 0.94 10.74
N VAL A 49 -2.43 1.59 9.66
CA VAL A 49 -3.25 1.86 8.46
C VAL A 49 -3.87 0.58 7.90
N MET A 50 -3.11 -0.52 7.86
CA MET A 50 -3.61 -1.81 7.38
C MET A 50 -4.67 -2.42 8.31
N GLU A 51 -4.49 -2.29 9.62
CA GLU A 51 -5.45 -2.82 10.60
C GLU A 51 -6.79 -2.07 10.53
N ARG A 52 -6.73 -0.75 10.35
CA ARG A 52 -7.91 0.11 10.13
C ARG A 52 -8.64 -0.26 8.83
N LEU A 53 -7.87 -0.53 7.77
CA LEU A 53 -8.41 -1.01 6.50
C LEU A 53 -9.11 -2.36 6.66
N TRP A 54 -8.48 -3.33 7.34
CA TRP A 54 -9.08 -4.65 7.58
C TRP A 54 -10.33 -4.57 8.46
N SER A 55 -10.32 -3.72 9.49
CA SER A 55 -11.50 -3.44 10.31
C SER A 55 -12.66 -2.89 9.48
N PHE A 56 -12.37 -1.96 8.57
CA PHE A 56 -13.36 -1.44 7.61
C PHE A 56 -13.89 -2.55 6.68
N LEU A 57 -13.01 -3.38 6.12
CA LEU A 57 -13.37 -4.43 5.16
C LEU A 57 -14.12 -5.61 5.80
N ARG A 58 -13.94 -5.87 7.10
CA ARG A 58 -14.55 -7.01 7.81
C ARG A 58 -16.06 -7.13 7.59
N ARG A 59 -16.79 -6.01 7.48
CA ARG A 59 -18.24 -6.00 7.22
C ARG A 59 -18.60 -6.60 5.86
N PHE A 60 -17.75 -6.41 4.84
CA PHE A 60 -17.99 -6.88 3.48
C PHE A 60 -17.82 -8.40 3.39
N SER A 61 -16.92 -8.99 4.19
CA SER A 61 -16.69 -10.44 4.20
C SER A 61 -17.97 -11.26 4.37
N ARG A 62 -18.89 -10.82 5.23
CA ARG A 62 -20.19 -11.49 5.44
C ARG A 62 -21.18 -11.19 4.32
N MET A 63 -21.23 -9.95 3.83
CA MET A 63 -22.15 -9.54 2.76
C MET A 63 -21.82 -10.22 1.42
N THR A 64 -20.53 -10.39 1.11
CA THR A 64 -20.06 -10.94 -0.16
C THR A 64 -19.74 -12.44 -0.07
N LYS A 65 -20.17 -13.13 1.00
CA LYS A 65 -19.82 -14.53 1.24
C LYS A 65 -20.37 -15.47 0.18
N GLU A 66 -21.64 -15.30 -0.17
CA GLU A 66 -22.37 -16.15 -1.13
C GLU A 66 -22.31 -15.62 -2.58
N MET A 67 -21.55 -14.54 -2.80
CA MET A 67 -21.40 -13.95 -4.13
C MET A 67 -20.45 -14.77 -5.00
N ARG A 68 -20.68 -14.72 -6.32
CA ARG A 68 -19.70 -15.21 -7.30
C ARG A 68 -18.37 -14.46 -7.15
N PRO A 69 -17.21 -15.11 -7.38
CA PRO A 69 -15.90 -14.47 -7.19
C PRO A 69 -15.72 -13.13 -7.91
N ALA A 70 -16.21 -13.00 -9.15
CA ALA A 70 -16.13 -11.76 -9.91
C ALA A 70 -16.87 -10.61 -9.20
N HIS A 71 -18.16 -10.80 -8.89
CA HIS A 71 -18.96 -9.79 -8.19
C HIS A 71 -18.41 -9.46 -6.79
N ARG A 72 -17.84 -10.44 -6.10
CA ARG A 72 -17.16 -10.21 -4.83
C ARG A 72 -15.97 -9.25 -5.00
N THR A 73 -15.14 -9.47 -6.01
CA THR A 73 -14.00 -8.59 -6.31
C THR A 73 -14.46 -7.18 -6.63
N ASP A 74 -15.50 -7.02 -7.46
CA ASP A 74 -16.02 -5.70 -7.82
C ASP A 74 -16.50 -4.92 -6.59
N VAL A 75 -17.29 -5.56 -5.72
CA VAL A 75 -17.78 -4.93 -4.48
C VAL A 75 -16.62 -4.52 -3.57
N LEU A 76 -15.62 -5.38 -3.40
CA LEU A 76 -14.45 -5.08 -2.59
C LEU A 76 -13.61 -3.94 -3.21
N CYS A 77 -13.45 -3.92 -4.53
CA CYS A 77 -12.78 -2.83 -5.26
C CYS A 77 -13.51 -1.50 -5.04
N HIS A 78 -14.83 -1.46 -5.19
CA HIS A 78 -15.64 -0.26 -4.89
C HIS A 78 -15.47 0.20 -3.43
N ALA A 79 -15.48 -0.73 -2.47
CA ALA A 79 -15.26 -0.42 -1.07
C ALA A 79 -13.86 0.18 -0.81
N LEU A 80 -12.81 -0.34 -1.46
CA LEU A 80 -11.44 0.18 -1.37
C LEU A 80 -11.31 1.59 -1.95
N ILE A 81 -11.90 1.84 -3.13
CA ILE A 81 -11.92 3.17 -3.75
C ILE A 81 -12.60 4.18 -2.81
N TYR A 82 -13.75 3.80 -2.26
CA TYR A 82 -14.47 4.63 -1.30
C TYR A 82 -13.66 4.89 -0.02
N TYR A 83 -12.98 3.88 0.52
CA TYR A 83 -12.12 4.04 1.69
C TYR A 83 -10.96 5.00 1.41
N GLY A 84 -10.33 4.91 0.24
CA GLY A 84 -9.30 5.83 -0.21
C GLY A 84 -9.80 7.27 -0.28
N TYR A 85 -10.96 7.49 -0.92
CA TYR A 85 -11.61 8.81 -0.96
C TYR A 85 -11.90 9.36 0.45
N LYS A 86 -12.49 8.55 1.32
CA LYS A 86 -12.79 8.92 2.71
C LYS A 86 -11.54 9.28 3.50
N THR A 87 -10.44 8.54 3.31
CA THR A 87 -9.18 8.77 4.01
C THR A 87 -8.53 10.07 3.53
N LYS A 88 -8.50 10.31 2.21
CA LYS A 88 -8.00 11.57 1.63
C LYS A 88 -8.74 12.79 2.16
N ARG A 89 -10.06 12.72 2.35
CA ARG A 89 -10.85 13.82 2.92
C ARG A 89 -10.53 14.15 4.38
N LYS A 90 -10.01 13.19 5.14
CA LYS A 90 -9.61 13.39 6.54
C LYS A 90 -8.23 14.00 6.68
N LEU A 91 -7.36 13.82 5.67
CA LEU A 91 -6.09 14.52 5.58
C LEU A 91 -6.45 15.97 5.24
N GLY A 92 -6.34 16.87 6.23
CA GLY A 92 -6.61 18.29 6.04
C GLY A 92 -5.78 18.92 4.92
N ARG A 93 -6.09 20.16 4.56
CA ARG A 93 -5.47 20.93 3.47
C ARG A 93 -4.04 21.39 3.79
N THR A 94 -3.21 20.52 4.35
CA THR A 94 -1.86 20.82 4.83
C THR A 94 -0.78 20.30 3.87
N ILE A 95 -1.15 19.57 2.81
CA ILE A 95 -0.19 18.97 1.87
C ILE A 95 -0.71 19.11 0.43
N THR A 96 -0.88 20.35 -0.02
CA THR A 96 -1.00 20.79 -1.42
C THR A 96 -0.42 22.17 -1.52
#